data_AF-A0A365JZL8-F1
#
_entry.id   AF-A0A365JZL8-F1
#
_cell.length_a   1.000
_cell.length_b   1.000
_cell.length_c   1.000
_cell.angle_alpha   90.00
_cell.angle_beta   90.00
_cell.angle_gamma   90.00
#
_symmetry.space_group_name_H-M   'P 1'
#
loop_
_entity.id
_entity.type
_entity.pdbx_description
1 polymer ?
#
loop_
_entity_poly.entity_id
_entity_poly.type
_entity_poly.pdbx_seq_one_letter_code
_entity_poly.pdbx_strand_id
1 'polypeptide(L)'
;MAQVQYIGTGRRKNSTARVRLVPGDGTITINNRDVSDYVPYETLEQIIKQPLVTTETLGSYDVLVNVKGGGFTGQAGAIRHGIARALLTVDPEFRGALKSAGFLTRDPRMKERKKYGLKAARRAPQFSKR
;
A
#
# COMPACT_ATOMS: atom_id res chain seq x y z
N MET A 1 -7.88 27.02 11.30
CA MET A 1 -8.52 26.77 9.98
C MET A 1 -8.33 25.30 9.64
N ALA A 2 -9.37 24.59 9.23
CA ALA A 2 -9.23 23.17 8.86
C ALA A 2 -8.46 23.08 7.54
N GLN A 3 -7.25 22.53 7.57
CA GLN A 3 -6.49 22.26 6.34
C GLN A 3 -7.26 21.23 5.50
N VAL A 4 -7.25 21.43 4.17
CA VAL A 4 -7.85 20.49 3.23
C VAL A 4 -7.09 19.18 3.31
N GLN A 5 -7.81 18.10 3.66
CA GLN A 5 -7.26 16.77 3.78
C GLN A 5 -7.96 15.82 2.80
N TYR A 6 -7.18 15.10 2.01
CA TYR A 6 -7.67 14.10 1.08
C TYR A 6 -7.46 12.72 1.68
N ILE A 7 -8.52 11.90 1.71
CA ILE A 7 -8.49 10.62 2.41
C ILE A 7 -8.45 9.46 1.43
N GLY A 8 -7.60 8.49 1.72
CA GLY A 8 -7.46 7.26 0.95
C GLY A 8 -7.34 6.07 1.86
N THR A 9 -8.01 4.97 1.53
CA THR A 9 -7.85 3.71 2.27
C THR A 9 -7.28 2.64 1.35
N GLY A 10 -6.20 2.02 1.79
CA GLY A 10 -5.53 0.98 1.03
C GLY A 10 -5.46 -0.34 1.79
N ARG A 11 -5.52 -1.45 1.07
CA ARG A 11 -5.52 -2.81 1.64
C ARG A 11 -4.69 -3.74 0.77
N ARG A 12 -3.82 -4.53 1.38
CA ARG A 12 -3.07 -5.61 0.72
C ARG A 12 -2.73 -6.69 1.74
N LYS A 13 -2.93 -7.96 1.38
CA LYS A 13 -2.86 -9.07 2.34
C LYS A 13 -3.75 -8.77 3.56
N ASN A 14 -3.20 -8.93 4.77
CA ASN A 14 -3.85 -8.58 6.04
C ASN A 14 -3.56 -7.14 6.49
N SER A 15 -2.88 -6.33 5.67
CA SER A 15 -2.51 -4.96 6.00
C SER A 15 -3.58 -3.97 5.54
N THR A 16 -3.92 -3.04 6.43
CA THR A 16 -4.83 -1.93 6.15
C THR A 16 -4.14 -0.61 6.45
N ALA A 17 -4.13 0.29 5.48
CA ALA A 17 -3.56 1.63 5.58
C ALA A 17 -4.67 2.69 5.44
N ARG A 18 -4.69 3.64 6.37
CA ARG A 18 -5.47 4.88 6.27
C ARG A 18 -4.49 5.99 5.95
N VAL A 19 -4.64 6.58 4.77
CA VAL A 19 -3.78 7.63 4.24
C VAL A 19 -4.55 8.95 4.28
N ARG A 20 -3.89 10.00 4.73
CA ARG A 20 -4.32 11.39 4.59
C ARG A 20 -3.25 12.12 3.80
N LEU A 21 -3.65 12.77 2.71
CA LEU A 21 -2.80 13.71 1.99
C LEU A 21 -3.18 15.13 2.42
N VAL A 22 -2.16 15.93 2.70
CA VAL A 22 -2.29 17.35 3.02
C VAL A 22 -1.32 18.09 2.10
N PRO A 23 -1.69 19.23 1.48
CA PRO A 23 -0.74 20.02 0.71
C PRO A 23 0.45 20.45 1.59
N GLY A 24 1.68 20.22 1.15
CA GLY A 24 2.88 20.42 1.98
C GLY A 24 4.18 20.06 1.25
N ASP A 25 5.24 19.78 2.02
CA ASP A 25 6.62 19.71 1.53
C ASP A 25 7.04 18.32 1.00
N GLY A 26 6.12 17.34 1.00
CA GLY A 26 6.40 15.98 0.53
C GLY A 26 6.87 15.03 1.62
N THR A 27 6.68 15.39 2.89
CA THR A 27 7.05 14.54 4.03
C THR A 27 6.12 13.34 4.12
N ILE A 28 6.68 12.14 4.29
CA ILE A 28 5.89 10.91 4.43
C ILE A 28 6.12 10.38 5.84
N THR A 29 5.05 10.34 6.63
CA THR A 29 5.08 9.86 8.01
C THR A 29 4.17 8.66 8.17
N ILE A 30 4.71 7.57 8.73
CA ILE A 30 4.02 6.31 8.96
C ILE A 30 3.97 6.03 10.47
N ASN A 31 2.77 6.03 11.05
CA ASN A 31 2.56 5.81 12.49
C ASN A 31 3.47 6.71 13.35
N ASN A 32 3.55 8.00 13.01
CA ASN A 32 4.39 9.03 13.66
C ASN A 32 5.91 8.78 13.57
N ARG A 33 6.36 7.99 12.59
CA ARG A 33 7.78 7.80 12.28
C ARG A 33 8.03 8.15 10.82
N ASP A 34 9.25 8.56 10.50
CA ASP A 34 9.65 8.77 9.12
C ASP A 34 9.67 7.46 8.31
N VAL A 35 9.52 7.57 7.00
CA VAL A 35 9.49 6.41 6.09
C VAL A 35 10.76 5.57 6.18
N SER A 36 11.93 6.23 6.23
CA SER A 36 13.23 5.58 6.32
C SER A 36 13.39 4.75 7.58
N ASP A 37 12.78 5.20 8.68
CA ASP A 37 12.89 4.55 9.97
C ASP A 37 11.86 3.43 10.14
N TYR A 38 10.69 3.58 9.49
CA TYR A 38 9.62 2.59 9.58
C TYR A 38 9.89 1.38 8.68
N VAL A 39 10.48 1.61 7.51
CA VAL A 39 10.60 0.61 6.46
C VAL A 39 12.06 0.15 6.34
N PRO A 40 12.36 -1.16 6.48
CA PRO A 40 13.75 -1.63 6.54
C PRO A 40 14.50 -1.66 5.20
N TYR A 41 13.81 -1.45 4.08
CA TYR A 41 14.38 -1.61 2.73
C TYR A 41 13.95 -0.47 1.82
N GLU A 42 14.90 0.08 1.07
CA GLU A 42 14.66 1.18 0.13
C GLU A 42 13.64 0.82 -0.96
N THR A 43 13.64 -0.44 -1.42
CA THR A 43 12.67 -0.94 -2.41
C THR A 43 11.21 -0.75 -1.98
N LEU A 44 10.94 -0.84 -0.68
CA LEU A 44 9.60 -0.65 -0.13
C LEU A 44 9.22 0.83 -0.05
N GLU A 45 10.18 1.72 0.18
CA GLU A 45 9.96 3.17 0.10
C GLU A 45 9.63 3.59 -1.33
N GLN A 46 10.38 3.07 -2.31
CA GLN A 46 10.12 3.33 -3.73
C GLN A 46 8.71 2.88 -4.10
N ILE A 47 8.25 1.72 -3.61
CA ILE A 47 6.86 1.25 -3.81
C ILE A 47 5.83 2.22 -3.24
N ILE A 48 6.11 2.86 -2.10
CA ILE A 48 5.21 3.85 -1.50
C ILE A 48 5.16 5.13 -2.36
N LYS A 49 6.30 5.56 -2.89
CA LYS A 49 6.44 6.80 -3.69
C LYS A 49 5.93 6.67 -5.12
N GLN A 50 5.85 5.47 -5.69
CA GLN A 50 5.37 5.19 -7.06
C GLN A 50 4.17 6.03 -7.55
N PRO A 51 3.01 6.08 -6.85
CA PRO A 51 1.84 6.82 -7.31
C PRO A 51 2.06 8.34 -7.37
N LEU A 52 2.92 8.89 -6.49
CA LEU A 52 3.28 10.30 -6.51
C LEU A 52 4.20 10.62 -7.70
N VAL A 53 5.14 9.71 -8.01
CA VAL A 53 6.01 9.83 -9.18
C VAL A 53 5.19 9.78 -10.48
N THR A 54 4.25 8.85 -10.60
CA THR A 54 3.41 8.70 -11.81
C THR A 54 2.47 9.88 -12.05
N THR A 55 2.12 10.62 -11.01
CA THR A 55 1.27 11.82 -11.12
C THR A 55 2.08 13.11 -11.10
N GLU A 56 3.41 13.01 -11.08
CA GLU A 56 4.34 14.16 -10.98
C GLU A 56 4.04 15.08 -9.77
N THR A 57 3.39 14.55 -8.73
CA THR A 57 3.02 15.27 -7.49
C THR A 57 4.03 15.06 -6.36
N LEU A 58 5.24 14.63 -6.70
CA LEU A 58 6.29 14.40 -5.73
C LEU A 58 6.72 15.74 -5.11
N GLY A 59 6.59 15.88 -3.79
CA GLY A 59 6.91 17.12 -3.08
C GLY A 59 5.75 18.11 -2.95
N SER A 60 4.55 17.80 -3.49
CA SER A 60 3.38 18.69 -3.38
C SER A 60 2.49 18.38 -2.18
N TYR A 61 2.58 17.17 -1.63
CA TYR A 61 1.70 16.68 -0.57
C TYR A 61 2.50 15.97 0.53
N ASP A 62 2.21 16.33 1.76
CA ASP A 62 2.55 15.54 2.93
C ASP A 62 1.61 14.35 3.08
N VAL A 63 2.18 13.19 3.39
CA VAL A 63 1.49 11.91 3.46
C VAL A 63 1.50 11.40 4.89
N LEU A 64 0.36 11.52 5.56
CA LEU A 64 0.14 11.05 6.93
C LEU A 64 -0.54 9.68 6.90
N VAL A 65 0.15 8.65 7.38
CA VAL A 65 -0.30 7.27 7.25
C VAL A 65 -0.43 6.58 8.59
N ASN A 66 -1.62 6.02 8.85
CA ASN A 66 -1.84 5.06 9.92
C ASN A 66 -2.00 3.66 9.32
N VAL A 67 -1.06 2.76 9.60
CA VAL A 67 -1.06 1.40 9.04
C VAL A 67 -1.01 0.34 10.14
N LYS A 68 -1.82 -0.72 9.96
CA LYS A 68 -1.89 -1.85 10.87
C LYS A 68 -2.02 -3.20 10.14
N GLY A 69 -1.51 -4.25 10.78
CA GLY A 69 -1.63 -5.65 10.33
C GLY A 69 -0.63 -6.04 9.23
N GLY A 70 -0.51 -7.36 9.01
CA GLY A 70 0.41 -7.95 8.04
C GLY A 70 1.89 -7.71 8.39
N GLY A 71 2.72 -7.48 7.37
CA GLY A 71 4.15 -7.14 7.53
C GLY A 71 4.56 -6.07 6.52
N PHE A 72 5.81 -5.61 6.57
CA PHE A 72 6.29 -4.42 5.83
C PHE A 72 5.95 -4.42 4.33
N THR A 73 6.11 -5.55 3.64
CA THR A 73 5.77 -5.68 2.20
C THR A 73 4.26 -5.52 1.91
N GLY A 74 3.42 -6.06 2.81
CA GLY A 74 1.97 -5.91 2.74
C GLY A 74 1.55 -4.49 3.05
N GLN A 75 2.17 -3.88 4.06
CA GLN A 75 1.92 -2.50 4.48
C GLN A 75 2.32 -1.51 3.39
N ALA A 76 3.53 -1.58 2.83
CA ALA A 76 3.97 -0.69 1.75
C ALA A 76 3.01 -0.74 0.55
N GLY A 77 2.58 -1.94 0.13
CA GLY A 77 1.60 -2.07 -0.95
C GLY A 77 0.20 -1.58 -0.59
N ALA A 78 -0.21 -1.69 0.69
CA ALA A 78 -1.46 -1.10 1.16
C ALA A 78 -1.38 0.43 1.15
N ILE A 79 -0.25 1.03 1.58
CA ILE A 79 -0.02 2.47 1.59
C ILE A 79 -0.06 3.02 0.16
N ARG A 80 0.66 2.37 -0.77
CA ARG A 80 0.63 2.69 -2.21
C ARG A 80 -0.79 2.79 -2.74
N HIS A 81 -1.62 1.80 -2.42
CA HIS A 81 -3.03 1.77 -2.85
C HIS A 81 -3.87 2.88 -2.18
N GLY A 82 -3.57 3.22 -0.93
CA GLY A 82 -4.21 4.33 -0.22
C GLY A 82 -3.86 5.68 -0.81
N ILE A 83 -2.59 5.93 -1.15
CA ILE A 83 -2.12 7.16 -1.80
C ILE A 83 -2.80 7.32 -3.17
N ALA A 84 -2.82 6.28 -4.00
CA ALA A 84 -3.48 6.33 -5.30
C ALA A 84 -4.97 6.68 -5.20
N ARG A 85 -5.67 6.20 -4.16
CA ARG A 85 -7.08 6.56 -3.91
C ARG A 85 -7.26 7.99 -3.40
N ALA A 86 -6.34 8.47 -2.57
CA ALA A 86 -6.37 9.86 -2.11
C ALA A 86 -6.09 10.83 -3.27
N LEU A 87 -5.15 10.52 -4.16
CA LEU A 87 -4.88 11.30 -5.37
C LEU A 87 -6.10 11.40 -6.29
N LEU A 88 -6.90 10.33 -6.42
CA LEU A 88 -8.16 10.39 -7.17
C LEU A 88 -9.20 11.36 -6.57
N THR A 89 -9.15 11.60 -5.25
CA THR A 89 -10.03 12.58 -4.60
C THR A 89 -9.52 14.01 -4.73
N VAL A 90 -8.22 14.17 -5.01
CA VAL A 90 -7.62 15.46 -5.36
C VAL A 90 -8.04 15.83 -6.76
N ASP A 91 -7.74 14.96 -7.73
CA ASP A 91 -8.02 15.19 -9.14
C ASP A 91 -8.45 13.88 -9.82
N PRO A 92 -9.68 13.81 -10.36
CA PRO A 92 -10.16 12.67 -11.14
C PRO A 92 -9.35 12.38 -12.42
N GLU A 93 -8.64 13.36 -12.99
CA GLU A 93 -7.88 13.21 -14.24
C GLU A 93 -6.72 12.22 -14.12
N PHE A 94 -6.13 12.11 -12.92
CA PHE A 94 -5.06 11.16 -12.62
C PHE A 94 -5.48 9.69 -12.76
N ARG A 95 -6.78 9.40 -12.88
CA ARG A 95 -7.29 8.04 -13.06
C ARG A 95 -6.68 7.33 -14.26
N GLY A 96 -6.44 8.02 -15.37
CA GLY A 96 -5.86 7.43 -16.57
C GLY A 96 -4.48 6.82 -16.28
N ALA A 97 -3.56 7.66 -15.78
CA ALA A 97 -2.19 7.26 -15.44
C ALA A 97 -2.13 6.23 -14.29
N LEU A 98 -2.94 6.41 -13.24
CA LEU A 98 -2.95 5.50 -12.10
C LEU A 98 -3.54 4.11 -12.46
N LYS A 99 -4.49 4.07 -13.41
CA LYS A 99 -5.08 2.81 -13.88
C LYS A 99 -4.14 2.06 -14.80
N SER A 100 -3.46 2.76 -15.73
CA SER A 100 -2.48 2.13 -16.63
C SER A 100 -1.28 1.56 -15.84
N ALA A 101 -0.82 2.26 -14.80
CA ALA A 101 0.22 1.77 -13.89
C ALA A 101 -0.27 0.67 -12.91
N GLY A 102 -1.58 0.37 -12.88
CA GLY A 102 -2.14 -0.72 -12.08
C GLY A 102 -2.26 -0.44 -10.57
N PHE A 103 -2.23 0.81 -10.12
CA PHE A 103 -2.25 1.17 -8.70
C PHE A 103 -3.66 1.21 -8.07
N LEU A 104 -4.70 1.31 -8.91
CA LEU A 104 -6.10 1.37 -8.49
C LEU A 104 -6.74 0.01 -8.21
N THR A 105 -6.12 -1.08 -8.68
CA THR A 105 -6.64 -2.42 -8.42
C THR A 105 -6.10 -2.93 -7.09
N ARG A 106 -7.01 -3.32 -6.18
CA ARG A 106 -6.60 -4.01 -4.95
C ARG A 106 -6.06 -5.39 -5.32
N ASP A 107 -4.84 -5.72 -4.88
CA ASP A 107 -4.30 -7.09 -4.98
C ASP A 107 -5.08 -8.02 -4.02
N PRO A 108 -5.92 -8.94 -4.54
CA PRO A 108 -6.78 -9.77 -3.71
C PRO A 108 -6.07 -11.03 -3.20
N ARG A 109 -4.80 -11.26 -3.59
CA ARG A 109 -4.08 -12.49 -3.25
C ARG A 109 -3.83 -12.57 -1.74
N MET A 110 -4.31 -13.66 -1.16
CA MET A 110 -4.18 -13.99 0.26
C MET A 110 -3.52 -15.36 0.42
N LYS A 111 -3.02 -15.65 1.62
CA LYS A 111 -2.51 -17.00 1.95
C LYS A 111 -3.68 -17.99 1.84
N GLU A 112 -3.55 -18.97 0.96
CA GLU A 112 -4.52 -20.07 0.87
C GLU A 112 -4.57 -20.82 2.21
N ARG A 113 -5.78 -21.14 2.67
CA ARG A 113 -5.99 -21.87 3.92
C ARG A 113 -5.37 -23.28 3.81
N LYS A 114 -4.85 -23.80 4.93
CA LYS A 114 -4.42 -25.20 5.04
C LYS A 114 -5.63 -26.14 4.85
N LYS A 115 -5.51 -27.09 3.91
CA LYS A 115 -6.48 -28.17 3.69
C LYS A 115 -6.15 -29.36 4.60
N TYR A 116 -7.17 -30.13 4.98
CA TYR A 116 -6.98 -31.34 5.78
C TYR A 116 -6.16 -32.38 4.99
N GLY A 117 -5.40 -33.23 5.69
CA GLY A 117 -4.54 -34.25 5.07
C GLY A 117 -3.27 -33.72 4.38
N LEU A 118 -3.12 -32.41 4.20
CA LEU A 118 -1.93 -31.80 3.58
C LEU A 118 -0.99 -31.17 4.63
N LYS A 119 0.31 -31.19 4.35
CA LYS A 119 1.34 -30.53 5.19
C LYS A 119 1.23 -29.00 5.14
N ALA A 120 0.77 -28.44 4.01
CA ALA A 120 0.52 -27.01 3.81
C ALA A 120 -0.75 -26.79 2.99
N ALA A 121 -0.94 -25.62 2.36
CA ALA A 121 -2.11 -25.34 1.53
C ALA A 121 -2.30 -26.36 0.39
N ARG A 122 -1.19 -26.78 -0.26
CA ARG A 122 -1.19 -27.77 -1.35
C ARG A 122 -0.12 -28.87 -1.23
N ARG A 123 0.78 -28.77 -0.24
CA ARG A 123 1.89 -29.71 -0.08
C ARG A 123 1.37 -31.04 0.46
N ALA A 124 1.25 -32.04 -0.42
CA ALA A 124 0.97 -33.41 -0.02
C ALA A 124 2.19 -34.01 0.73
N PRO A 125 1.97 -34.94 1.69
CA PRO A 125 3.04 -35.79 2.16
C PRO A 125 3.61 -36.62 1.00
N GLN A 126 4.85 -37.07 1.14
CA GLN A 126 5.42 -38.04 0.20
C GLN A 126 4.61 -39.32 0.29
N PHE A 127 4.11 -39.79 -0.85
CA PHE A 127 3.30 -41.00 -0.95
C PHE A 127 4.18 -42.14 -1.45
N SER A 128 4.22 -43.27 -0.72
CA SER A 128 4.72 -44.53 -1.26
C SER A 128 3.55 -45.43 -1.61
N LYS A 129 3.56 -46.01 -2.82
CA LYS A 129 2.52 -46.95 -3.25
C LYS A 129 2.72 -48.36 -2.68
N ARG A 130 3.95 -48.68 -2.28
CA ARG A 130 4.39 -49.98 -1.74
C ARG A 130 5.50 -49.73 -0.72
#